data_AF-A0A2V5UYH6-F1
#
_entry.id   AF-A0A2V5UYH6-F1
#
_cell.length_a   1.000
_cell.length_b   1.000
_cell.length_c   1.000
_cell.angle_alpha   90.00
_cell.angle_beta   90.00
_cell.angle_gamma   90.00
#
_symmetry.space_group_name_H-M   'P 1'
#
loop_
_entity.id
_entity.type
_entity.pdbx_description
1 polymer ?
#
loop_
_entity_poly.entity_id
_entity_poly.type
_entity_poly.pdbx_seq_one_letter_code
_entity_poly.pdbx_strand_id
1 'polypeptide(L)'
;MISFLELPASYPHGPPEIHSIQTHISWVFIARPFVFKVKKAVNFGFLDFSSLEKRHHFCQREVELNRRLCPEVYLGVVPIYRTGSDFSFKA
;
A
#
# COMPACT_ATOMS: atom_id res chain seq x y z
N MET A 1 -4.31 -4.39 10.62
CA MET A 1 -3.91 -4.00 9.25
C MET A 1 -2.75 -4.83 8.72
N ILE A 2 -1.56 -4.82 9.37
CA ILE A 2 -0.40 -5.57 8.84
C ILE A 2 -0.69 -7.07 8.73
N SER A 3 -1.22 -7.68 9.78
CA SER A 3 -1.61 -9.09 9.75
C SER A 3 -2.66 -9.40 8.66
N PHE A 4 -3.53 -8.44 8.30
CA PHE A 4 -4.44 -8.61 7.16
C PHE A 4 -3.64 -8.65 5.85
N LEU A 5 -2.69 -7.75 5.64
CA LEU A 5 -1.86 -7.71 4.43
C LEU A 5 -0.83 -8.86 4.33
N GLU A 6 -0.54 -9.55 5.42
CA GLU A 6 0.34 -10.73 5.43
C GLU A 6 -0.38 -12.03 5.06
N LEU A 7 -1.71 -12.03 5.02
CA LEU A 7 -2.50 -13.21 4.69
C LEU A 7 -2.77 -13.31 3.18
N PRO A 8 -2.41 -14.42 2.51
CA PRO A 8 -2.77 -14.70 1.12
C PRO A 8 -4.25 -14.47 0.79
N ALA A 9 -5.15 -14.91 1.66
CA ALA A 9 -6.60 -14.84 1.47
C ALA A 9 -7.16 -13.40 1.44
N SER A 10 -6.37 -12.41 1.87
CA SER A 10 -6.78 -11.00 1.86
C SER A 10 -6.77 -10.37 0.47
N TYR A 11 -6.05 -10.97 -0.47
CA TYR A 11 -5.86 -10.42 -1.81
C TYR A 11 -6.85 -11.05 -2.80
N PRO A 12 -7.52 -10.27 -3.66
CA PRO A 12 -8.53 -10.80 -4.59
C PRO A 12 -8.04 -11.88 -5.53
N HIS A 13 -6.74 -11.87 -5.89
CA HIS A 13 -6.13 -12.82 -6.81
C HIS A 13 -5.53 -14.05 -6.12
N GLY A 14 -5.61 -14.16 -4.79
CA GLY A 14 -5.18 -15.35 -4.04
C GLY A 14 -3.73 -15.78 -4.32
N PRO A 15 -2.72 -14.92 -4.06
CA PRO A 15 -1.31 -15.30 -4.23
C PRO A 15 -0.96 -16.50 -3.32
N PRO A 16 0.00 -17.36 -3.69
CA PRO A 16 0.36 -18.52 -2.88
C PRO A 16 1.04 -18.15 -1.56
N GLU A 17 1.77 -17.05 -1.53
CA GLU A 17 2.51 -16.54 -0.38
C GLU A 17 2.62 -15.02 -0.43
N ILE A 18 2.92 -14.41 0.72
CA ILE A 18 3.20 -12.99 0.85
C ILE A 18 4.61 -12.81 1.41
N HIS A 19 5.44 -12.04 0.70
CA HIS A 19 6.73 -11.60 1.25
C HIS A 19 6.63 -10.14 1.71
N SER A 20 6.85 -9.93 3.00
CA SER A 20 6.74 -8.62 3.64
C SER A 20 8.11 -7.96 3.79
N ILE A 21 8.21 -6.72 3.34
CA ILE A 21 9.40 -5.88 3.48
C ILE A 21 9.01 -4.59 4.19
N GLN A 22 9.79 -4.22 5.20
CA GLN A 22 9.62 -2.98 5.94
C GLN A 22 10.70 -1.98 5.57
N THR A 23 10.29 -0.74 5.31
CA THR A 23 11.19 0.42 5.19
C THR A 23 10.89 1.43 6.28
N HIS A 24 11.67 2.52 6.35
CA HIS A 24 11.42 3.64 7.27
C HIS A 24 10.02 4.27 7.08
N ILE A 25 9.56 4.43 5.83
CA ILE A 25 8.33 5.17 5.50
C ILE A 25 7.19 4.30 4.96
N SER A 26 7.42 3.00 4.70
CA SER A 26 6.43 2.14 4.05
C SER A 26 6.54 0.68 4.46
N TRP A 27 5.42 -0.02 4.34
CA TRP A 27 5.31 -1.47 4.27
C TRP A 27 5.16 -1.89 2.82
N VAL A 28 5.82 -2.95 2.39
CA VAL A 28 5.76 -3.49 1.04
C VAL A 28 5.42 -4.98 1.13
N PHE A 29 4.37 -5.39 0.44
CA PHE A 29 3.89 -6.77 0.41
C PHE A 29 3.98 -7.27 -1.03
N ILE A 30 4.87 -8.23 -1.27
CA ILE A 30 4.99 -8.89 -2.56
C ILE A 30 3.97 -10.03 -2.59
N ALA A 31 2.95 -9.84 -3.42
CA ALA A 31 1.76 -10.68 -3.53
C ALA A 31 1.59 -11.03 -5.02
N ARG A 32 2.45 -11.92 -5.53
CA ARG A 32 2.61 -12.15 -6.98
C ARG A 32 1.26 -12.37 -7.68
N PRO A 33 1.05 -11.74 -8.86
CA PRO A 33 2.03 -10.98 -9.66
C PRO A 33 2.19 -9.51 -9.24
N PHE A 34 1.54 -9.07 -8.15
CA PHE A 34 1.49 -7.67 -7.75
C PHE A 34 2.38 -7.37 -6.54
N VAL A 35 2.63 -6.08 -6.32
CA VAL A 35 3.28 -5.55 -5.12
C VAL A 35 2.41 -4.44 -4.55
N PHE A 36 2.06 -4.56 -3.27
CA PHE A 36 1.26 -3.57 -2.55
C PHE A 36 2.17 -2.78 -1.60
N LYS A 37 2.13 -1.46 -1.69
CA LYS A 37 2.92 -0.57 -0.84
C LYS A 37 2.01 0.33 -0.02
N VAL A 38 2.20 0.32 1.30
CA VAL A 38 1.41 1.12 2.25
C VAL A 38 2.33 2.12 2.94
N LYS A 39 2.02 3.41 2.82
CA LYS A 39 2.75 4.48 3.51
C LYS A 39 2.41 4.48 5.01
N LYS A 40 3.44 4.57 5.86
CA LYS A 40 3.29 4.63 7.32
C LYS A 40 2.79 6.01 7.77
N ALA A 41 2.11 6.06 8.90
CA ALA A 41 1.72 7.31 9.55
C ALA A 41 2.92 7.92 10.30
N VAL A 42 3.76 8.68 9.58
CA VAL A 42 5.01 9.25 10.11
C VAL A 42 5.18 10.70 9.67
N ASN A 43 5.92 11.48 10.46
CA ASN A 43 6.38 12.81 10.10
C ASN A 43 7.85 12.96 10.52
N PHE A 44 8.74 13.17 9.55
CA PHE A 44 10.18 13.33 9.75
C PHE A 44 10.65 14.79 9.55
N GLY A 45 9.73 15.76 9.47
CA GLY A 45 10.02 17.17 9.21
C GLY A 45 10.24 17.49 7.73
N PHE A 46 10.92 16.62 6.98
CA PHE A 46 11.09 16.73 5.52
C PHE A 46 10.07 15.89 4.72
N LEU A 47 9.33 15.02 5.40
CA LEU A 47 8.31 14.14 4.82
C LEU A 47 7.20 13.95 5.84
N ASP A 48 5.97 14.19 5.41
CA ASP A 48 4.79 14.15 6.27
C ASP A 48 3.68 13.29 5.69
N PHE A 49 3.53 12.10 6.26
CA PHE A 49 2.47 11.12 6.00
C PHE A 49 1.55 10.94 7.21
N SER A 50 1.49 11.92 8.12
CA SER A 50 0.74 11.83 9.38
C SER A 50 -0.77 11.61 9.18
N SER A 51 -1.39 12.31 8.24
CA SER A 51 -2.84 12.23 7.95
C SER A 51 -3.15 11.27 6.81
N LEU A 52 -4.40 10.80 6.75
CA LEU A 52 -4.86 9.91 5.67
C LEU A 52 -4.85 10.66 4.32
N GLU A 53 -5.28 11.92 4.31
CA GLU A 53 -5.33 12.80 3.14
C GLU A 53 -3.92 13.01 2.57
N LYS A 54 -2.93 13.25 3.45
CA LYS A 54 -1.52 13.37 3.06
C LYS A 54 -1.01 12.06 2.45
N ARG A 55 -1.28 10.92 3.10
CA ARG A 55 -0.90 9.60 2.55
C ARG A 55 -1.51 9.36 1.18
N HIS A 56 -2.81 9.64 1.02
CA HIS A 56 -3.51 9.48 -0.26
C HIS A 56 -2.89 10.37 -1.35
N HIS A 57 -2.69 11.66 -1.07
CA HIS A 57 -2.05 12.60 -1.98
C HIS A 57 -0.68 12.10 -2.46
N PHE A 58 0.19 11.69 -1.53
CA PHE A 58 1.52 11.19 -1.89
C PHE A 58 1.50 9.83 -2.59
N CYS A 59 0.52 8.96 -2.34
CA CYS A 59 0.33 7.72 -3.11
C CYS A 59 -0.04 8.03 -4.56
N GLN A 60 -0.97 8.96 -4.79
CA GLN A 60 -1.34 9.40 -6.14
C GLN A 60 -0.14 10.02 -6.86
N ARG A 61 0.62 10.87 -6.16
CA ARG A 61 1.79 11.52 -6.75
C ARG A 61 2.90 10.55 -7.13
N GLU A 62 3.13 9.53 -6.31
CA GLU A 62 4.08 8.44 -6.62
C GLU A 62 3.70 7.70 -7.91
N VAL A 63 2.42 7.35 -8.07
CA VAL A 63 1.92 6.70 -9.30
C VAL A 63 2.06 7.62 -10.51
N GLU A 64 1.61 8.88 -10.40
CA GLU A 64 1.63 9.83 -11.51
C GLU A 64 3.06 10.15 -12.00
N LEU A 65 4.00 10.31 -11.07
CA LEU A 65 5.40 10.59 -11.42
C LEU A 65 6.07 9.37 -12.04
N ASN A 66 5.92 8.19 -11.42
CA ASN A 66 6.68 7.02 -11.83
C ASN A 66 6.10 6.33 -13.07
N ARG A 67 4.80 6.47 -13.35
CA ARG A 67 4.19 5.96 -14.61
C ARG A 67 4.82 6.56 -15.86
N ARG A 68 5.40 7.75 -15.79
CA ARG A 68 6.10 8.39 -16.91
C ARG A 68 7.30 7.58 -17.39
N LEU A 69 7.91 6.81 -16.48
CA LEU A 69 9.08 5.98 -16.73
C LEU A 69 8.70 4.49 -16.82
N CYS A 70 7.77 4.03 -15.98
CA CYS A 70 7.40 2.63 -15.84
C CYS A 70 5.87 2.46 -15.76
N PRO A 71 5.12 2.70 -16.86
CA PRO A 71 3.66 2.73 -16.84
C PRO A 71 3.03 1.40 -16.41
N GLU A 72 3.66 0.28 -16.75
CA GLU A 72 3.16 -1.07 -16.42
C GLU A 72 3.48 -1.52 -14.98
N VAL A 73 4.41 -0.85 -14.29
CA VAL A 73 4.77 -1.20 -12.90
C VAL A 73 3.86 -0.48 -11.90
N TYR A 74 3.51 0.77 -12.17
CA TYR A 74 2.74 1.61 -11.25
C TYR A 74 1.24 1.57 -11.59
N LEU A 75 0.55 0.52 -11.12
CA LEU A 75 -0.82 0.20 -11.53
C LEU A 75 -1.89 1.15 -10.98
N GLY A 76 -1.69 1.78 -9.83
CA GLY A 76 -2.68 2.68 -9.25
C GLY A 76 -2.61 2.76 -7.73
N VAL A 77 -3.65 3.34 -7.13
CA VAL A 77 -3.83 3.45 -5.68
C VAL A 77 -5.13 2.73 -5.32
N VAL A 78 -5.09 1.90 -4.27
CA VAL A 78 -6.27 1.23 -3.72
C VAL A 78 -6.41 1.58 -2.23
N PRO A 79 -7.64 1.83 -1.75
CA PRO A 79 -7.89 2.06 -0.33
C PRO A 79 -7.84 0.75 0.47
N ILE A 80 -7.55 0.88 1.76
CA ILE A 80 -7.76 -0.17 2.76
C ILE A 80 -8.82 0.35 3.71
N TYR A 81 -9.97 -0.30 3.71
CA TYR A 81 -11.08 0.04 4.59
C TYR A 81 -10.91 -0.67 5.93
N ARG A 82 -11.49 -0.07 6.97
CA ARG A 82 -11.54 -0.65 8.31
C ARG A 82 -12.98 -0.63 8.79
N THR A 83 -13.50 -1.81 9.14
CA THR A 83 -14.83 -2.00 9.71
C THR A 83 -14.67 -2.68 11.07
N GLY A 84 -14.80 -1.92 12.15
CA GLY A 84 -14.48 -2.41 13.50
C GLY A 84 -12.99 -2.80 13.64
N SER A 85 -12.72 -4.08 13.85
CA SER A 85 -11.37 -4.68 13.89
C SER A 85 -10.87 -5.16 12.54
N ASP A 86 -11.77 -5.33 11.56
CA ASP A 86 -11.47 -5.99 10.29
C ASP A 86 -11.01 -5.00 9.23
N PHE A 87 -10.31 -5.52 8.22
CA PHE A 87 -9.78 -4.75 7.10
C PHE A 87 -10.16 -5.38 5.77
N SER A 88 -10.37 -4.57 4.74
CA SER A 88 -10.75 -5.02 3.40
C SER A 88 -10.24 -4.06 2.31
N PHE A 89 -10.09 -4.57 1.09
CA PHE A 89 -9.88 -3.73 -0.10
C PHE A 89 -11.20 -3.26 -0.76
N LYS A 90 -12.33 -3.78 -0.28
CA LYS A 90 -13.68 -3.42 -0.72
C LYS A 90 -14.34 -2.53 0.34
N ALA A 91 -15.07 -1.51 -0.11
CA ALA A 91 -15.86 -0.64 0.75
C ALA A 91 -16.97 -1.42 1.47
#